data_AF-A0A0B2VJJ4-F1
#
_entry.id   AF-A0A0B2VJJ4-F1
#
_cell.length_a   1.000
_cell.length_b   1.000
_cell.length_c   1.000
_cell.angle_alpha   90.00
_cell.angle_beta   90.00
_cell.angle_gamma   90.00
#
_symmetry.space_group_name_H-M   'P 1'
#
loop_
_entity.id
_entity.type
_entity.pdbx_description
1 polymer ?
#
loop_
_entity_poly.entity_id
_entity_poly.type
_entity_poly.pdbx_seq_one_letter_code
_entity_poly.pdbx_strand_id
1 'polypeptide(L)' 'LGQRLIDVMPYHSEWRMKTEEDCLPFCAVSSSRCRAIVYDVFQHICHYFTDDGTEHAILFHGTVYFRVASKLCLGK' A
#
# COMPACT_ATOMS: atom_id res chain seq x y z
N LEU A 1 2.07 21.65 -11.48
CA LEU A 1 2.29 20.96 -10.18
C LEU A 1 1.76 19.54 -10.33
N GLY A 2 2.64 18.62 -10.70
CA GLY A 2 2.29 17.23 -10.96
C GLY A 2 3.54 16.41 -10.71
N GLN A 3 3.85 16.18 -9.43
CA GLN A 3 4.88 15.23 -9.06
C GLN A 3 4.28 13.85 -9.26
N ARG A 4 4.55 13.29 -10.44
CA ARG A 4 4.31 11.88 -10.72
C ARG A 4 5.29 11.11 -9.83
N LEU A 5 4.77 10.23 -8.99
CA LEU A 5 5.55 9.25 -8.22
C LEU A 5 6.21 8.28 -9.21
N ILE A 6 7.25 8.74 -9.89
CA ILE A 6 8.16 7.90 -10.68
C ILE A 6 9.46 7.89 -9.87
N ASP A 7 9.99 6.70 -9.60
CA ASP A 7 11.31 6.43 -8.99
C ASP A 7 11.44 6.35 -7.46
N VAL A 8 10.36 6.18 -6.71
CA VAL A 8 10.48 5.73 -5.30
C VAL A 8 10.30 4.22 -5.23
N MET A 9 11.33 3.48 -5.63
CA MET A 9 11.52 2.11 -5.12
C MET A 9 11.62 2.19 -3.58
N PRO A 10 11.03 1.24 -2.82
CA PRO A 10 10.80 -0.15 -3.16
C PRO A 10 9.37 -0.62 -2.83
N TYR A 11 8.35 -0.08 -3.50
CA TYR A 11 7.11 -0.84 -3.57
C TYR A 11 7.29 -1.97 -4.59
N HIS A 12 6.94 -3.21 -4.24
CA HIS A 12 7.18 -4.37 -5.10
C HIS A 12 6.12 -4.51 -6.19
N SER A 13 4.92 -3.95 -5.99
CA SER A 13 3.83 -3.99 -6.98
C SER A 13 2.79 -2.90 -6.72
N GLU A 14 2.04 -2.55 -7.76
CA GLU A 14 0.95 -1.56 -7.71
C GLU A 14 -0.37 -2.13 -8.25
N TRP A 15 -1.49 -1.72 -7.66
CA TRP A 15 -2.84 -2.06 -8.13
C TRP A 15 -3.76 -0.85 -8.12
N ARG A 16 -4.62 -0.75 -9.13
CA ARG A 16 -5.65 0.28 -9.16
C ARG A 16 -6.86 -0.16 -8.35
N MET A 17 -7.21 0.61 -7.32
CA MET A 17 -8.32 0.33 -6.41
C MET A 17 -9.18 1.57 -6.18
N LYS A 18 -10.50 1.38 -6.04
CA LYS A 18 -11.44 2.50 -5.93
C LYS A 18 -11.41 3.16 -4.56
N THR A 19 -11.17 2.38 -3.50
CA THR A 19 -11.05 2.89 -2.13
C THR A 19 -9.83 2.30 -1.44
N GLU A 20 -9.47 2.88 -0.30
CA GLU A 20 -8.37 2.44 0.53
C GLU A 20 -8.60 1.04 1.14
N GLU A 21 -9.86 0.65 1.41
CA GLU A 21 -10.20 -0.66 1.97
C GLU A 21 -9.95 -1.79 0.97
N ASP A 22 -10.14 -1.54 -0.33
CA ASP A 22 -9.91 -2.50 -1.40
C ASP A 22 -8.43 -2.95 -1.48
N CYS A 23 -7.51 -2.14 -0.95
CA CYS A 23 -6.08 -2.50 -0.86
C CYS A 23 -5.84 -3.65 0.14
N LEU A 24 -6.64 -3.73 1.22
CA LEU A 24 -6.38 -4.63 2.35
C LEU A 24 -6.53 -6.11 1.98
N PRO A 25 -7.62 -6.57 1.32
CA PRO A 25 -7.75 -7.96 0.88
C PRO A 25 -6.61 -8.42 -0.04
N PHE A 26 -6.08 -7.52 -0.87
CA PHE A 26 -5.00 -7.86 -1.76
C PHE A 26 -3.70 -8.13 -0.98
N CYS A 27 -3.32 -7.21 -0.10
CA CYS A 27 -2.15 -7.35 0.77
C CYS A 27 -2.28 -8.58 1.70
N ALA A 28 -3.50 -8.83 2.18
CA ALA A 28 -3.90 -9.97 2.98
C ALA A 28 -3.74 -11.33 2.29
N VAL A 29 -4.10 -11.46 1.02
CA VAL A 29 -3.96 -12.70 0.26
C VAL A 29 -2.51 -12.91 -0.16
N SER A 30 -1.82 -11.82 -0.53
CA SER A 30 -0.40 -11.80 -0.95
C SER A 30 0.61 -11.78 0.21
N SER A 31 0.11 -11.91 1.43
CA SER A 31 0.76 -11.78 2.74
C SER A 31 1.87 -12.77 3.07
N SER A 32 2.28 -13.66 2.16
CA SER A 32 3.61 -14.29 2.29
C SER A 32 4.72 -13.25 2.13
N ARG A 33 4.41 -12.12 1.49
CA ARG A 33 5.36 -11.07 1.19
C ARG A 33 4.84 -9.67 1.53
N CYS A 34 3.52 -9.43 1.62
CA CYS A 34 3.01 -8.11 2.02
C CYS A 34 3.23 -7.81 3.51
N ARG A 35 3.81 -6.66 3.81
CA ARG A 35 3.92 -6.15 5.19
C ARG A 35 3.29 -4.78 5.37
N ALA A 36 3.30 -3.95 4.34
CA ALA A 36 2.60 -2.66 4.33
C ALA A 36 2.01 -2.36 2.96
N ILE A 37 0.97 -1.51 2.94
CA ILE A 37 0.34 -1.03 1.72
C ILE A 37 -0.04 0.45 1.88
N VAL A 38 0.20 1.26 0.86
CA VAL A 38 -0.12 2.69 0.82
C VAL A 38 -1.10 2.95 -0.31
N TYR A 39 -2.24 3.55 0.00
CA TYR A 39 -3.20 3.99 -1.00
C TYR A 39 -2.95 5.45 -1.39
N ASP A 40 -2.74 5.74 -2.66
CA ASP A 40 -2.74 7.08 -3.24
C ASP A 40 -4.17 7.44 -3.67
N VAL A 41 -4.79 8.38 -2.93
CA VAL A 41 -6.18 8.80 -3.14
C VAL A 41 -6.35 9.56 -4.46
N PHE A 42 -5.31 10.24 -4.94
CA PHE A 42 -5.38 11.02 -6.19
C PHE A 42 -5.26 10.12 -7.42
N GLN A 43 -4.44 9.08 -7.33
CA GLN A 43 -4.23 8.14 -8.43
C GLN A 43 -5.13 6.91 -8.38
N HIS A 44 -5.79 6.67 -7.24
CA HIS A 44 -6.54 5.45 -6.96
C HIS A 44 -5.64 4.20 -7.11
N ILE A 45 -4.42 4.26 -6.55
CA ILE A 45 -3.40 3.21 -6.65
C ILE A 45 -2.98 2.75 -5.24
N CYS A 46 -2.91 1.44 -5.03
CA CYS A 46 -2.27 0.85 -3.85
C CYS A 46 -0.83 0.44 -4.17
N HIS A 47 0.12 0.91 -3.37
CA HIS A 47 1.54 0.57 -3.41
C HIS A 47 1.85 -0.43 -2.31
N TYR A 48 2.35 -1.60 -2.68
CA TYR A 48 2.64 -2.70 -1.75
C TYR A 48 4.12 -2.77 -1.40
N PHE A 49 4.41 -3.04 -0.12
CA PHE A 49 5.76 -3.12 0.41
C PHE A 49 6.02 -4.49 1.05
N THR A 50 7.21 -5.02 0.76
CA THR A 50 7.71 -6.28 1.35
C THR A 50 8.37 -6.08 2.70
N ASP A 51 8.70 -4.83 3.03
CA ASP A 51 9.15 -4.38 4.33
C ASP A 51 8.03 -3.62 5.05
N ASP A 52 8.31 -3.19 6.27
CA ASP A 52 7.34 -2.47 7.11
C ASP A 52 6.94 -1.11 6.51
N GLY A 53 7.52 -0.71 5.38
CA GLY A 53 7.19 0.51 4.64
C GLY A 53 7.56 1.79 5.39
N THR A 54 8.13 1.72 6.59
CA THR A 54 8.35 2.88 7.46
C THR A 54 9.45 3.82 6.97
N GLU A 55 10.41 3.34 6.19
CA GLU A 55 11.45 4.18 5.58
C GLU A 55 11.04 4.76 4.22
N HIS A 56 10.00 4.18 3.59
CA HIS A 56 9.67 4.42 2.18
C HIS A 56 8.23 4.88 1.93
N ALA A 57 7.35 4.72 2.92
CA ALA A 57 6.03 5.32 2.92
C ALA A 57 6.23 6.82 3.15
N ILE A 58 6.56 7.52 2.08
CA ILE A 58 6.49 8.97 2.04
C ILE A 58 5.04 9.32 2.36
N LEU A 59 4.81 9.77 3.59
CA LEU A 59 3.53 10.31 4.05
C LEU A 59 3.28 11.63 3.32
N PHE A 60 2.96 11.52 2.04
CA PHE A 60 2.52 12.63 1.22
C PHE A 60 1.04 12.91 1.52
N HIS A 61 0.62 14.17 1.38
CA HIS A 61 -0.77 14.54 1.58
C HIS A 61 -1.67 13.74 0.61
N GLY A 62 -2.72 13.10 1.11
CA GLY A 62 -3.60 12.28 0.27
C GLY A 62 -3.14 10.84 0.06
N THR A 63 -2.24 10.32 0.89
CA THR A 63 -1.99 8.87 0.99
C THR A 63 -2.53 8.28 2.30
N VAL A 64 -2.99 7.03 2.26
CA VAL A 64 -3.44 6.26 3.42
C VAL A 64 -2.53 5.05 3.61
N TYR A 65 -1.83 4.98 4.75
CA TYR A 65 -0.91 3.88 5.05
C TYR A 65 -1.58 2.82 5.93
N PHE A 66 -1.46 1.56 5.53
CA PHE A 66 -1.87 0.40 6.31
C PHE A 66 -0.68 -0.52 6.55
N ARG A 67 -0.48 -0.90 7.82
CA ARG A 67 0.45 -1.96 8.20
C ARG A 67 -0.30 -3.26 8.43
N VAL A 68 0.10 -4.33 7.75
CA VAL A 68 -0.51 -5.64 7.96
C VAL A 68 0.28 -6.39 9.03
N ALA A 69 -0.25 -6.40 10.25
CA ALA A 69 0.37 -7.07 11.39
C ALA A 69 0.23 -8.60 11.33
N SER A 70 -0.88 -9.11 10.80
CA SER A 70 -1.15 -10.55 10.68
C SER A 70 -2.28 -10.83 9.69
N LYS A 71 -2.17 -11.95 8.95
CA LYS A 71 -3.25 -12.49 8.11
C LYS A 71 -4.51 -12.81 8.92
N LEU A 72 -4.35 -13.09 10.21
CA LEU A 72 -5.44 -13.47 11.11
C LEU A 72 -6.33 -12.27 11.49
N CYS A 73 -5.88 -11.03 11.24
CA CYS A 73 -6.63 -9.82 11.57
C CYS A 73 -7.72 -9.47 10.53
N LEU A 74 -7.74 -10.16 9.38
CA LEU A 74 -8.65 -9.81 8.28
C LEU A 74 -10.07 -10.39 8.42
N GLY A 75 -10.38 -10.98 9.57
CA GLY A 75 -11.67 -11.61 9.82
C GLY A 75 -11.83 -12.94 9.07
N LYS A 76 -12.54 -13.86 9.70
CA LYS A 76 -13.11 -15.05 9.03
C LYS A 76 -14.37 -14.64 8.27
#